data_AF-A0A2V7FBM0-F1
#
_entry.id   AF-A0A2V7FBM0-F1
#
_cell.length_a   1.000
_cell.length_b   1.000
_cell.length_c   1.000
_cell.angle_alpha   90.00
_cell.angle_beta   90.00
_cell.angle_gamma   90.00
#
_symmetry.space_group_name_H-M   'P 1'
#
loop_
_entity.id
_entity.type
_entity.pdbx_description
1 polymer ?
#
loop_
_entity_poly.entity_id
_entity_poly.type
_entity_poly.pdbx_seq_one_letter_code
_entity_poly.pdbx_strand_id
1 'polypeptide(L)'
;MADRGSRSDFRALARRDVHDGAILHVRAPADDDRVEVGAEHGVVPHGRVLLDRDVADEHRGWRDEGGRMDLRAFSLEAEQWHGLDPRSMLGVLSSYAKPRGKEGRMALPRITGVATATPPHRYAQADLLALAGYGDAQRRGFFSRSEIEGRYLYIDPATFRPDESVDGLQDRFRRGALELGEAAARGALARAGWEPRDVDFLATTTCTGRLTPSLDAHLIGRLGCRPDIQRVHVGDTGCASAMVALQQASNYLRAFPGRRALVVSAEICSAAYFLDDRLESAVANAIFADGAGAATLATEGAGPAIVAHRTLFRPEHLDAMGFEYPGGRPRVVLSKDVRKIGAQMMGEMAEALLTTQGLKREHVRYWVLHSAGRRVIDRARMLLELSEAQVAHSRAVLRRYGNMSSATILFVLEETLRNESPLDGEWGLMIGLGPGFAAEGALLRW
;
A
#
# COMPACT_ATOMS: atom_id res chain seq x y z
N MET A 1 -50.01 43.15 29.39
CA MET A 1 -49.11 42.13 29.95
C MET A 1 -49.93 40.88 30.19
N ALA A 2 -49.83 39.91 29.29
CA ALA A 2 -50.64 38.70 29.32
C ALA A 2 -49.71 37.50 29.54
N ASP A 3 -50.03 36.69 30.54
CA ASP A 3 -49.38 35.42 30.84
C ASP A 3 -50.46 34.34 31.00
N ARG A 4 -50.14 33.18 30.43
CA ARG A 4 -50.60 31.80 30.70
C ARG A 4 -52.09 31.49 30.92
N GLY A 5 -52.59 30.64 30.01
CA GLY A 5 -52.75 29.22 30.35
C GLY A 5 -54.17 28.70 30.58
N SER A 6 -54.67 27.86 29.67
CA SER A 6 -55.07 26.46 29.92
C SER A 6 -56.09 25.99 28.88
N ARG A 7 -55.91 24.76 28.40
CA ARG A 7 -56.99 23.77 28.20
C ARG A 7 -56.40 22.46 27.67
N SER A 8 -56.48 21.43 28.50
CA SER A 8 -56.63 20.04 28.09
C SER A 8 -58.07 19.81 27.63
N ASP A 9 -58.34 18.98 26.60
CA ASP A 9 -58.65 17.56 26.83
C ASP A 9 -59.11 16.76 25.57
N PHE A 10 -58.83 15.45 25.64
CA PHE A 10 -59.48 14.26 25.06
C PHE A 10 -59.61 13.96 23.55
N ARG A 11 -58.86 12.90 23.15
CA ARG A 11 -59.26 11.62 22.50
C ARG A 11 -59.96 11.60 21.11
N ALA A 12 -59.28 11.02 20.11
CA ALA A 12 -59.45 9.61 19.62
C ALA A 12 -59.37 9.41 18.08
N LEU A 13 -58.63 8.37 17.71
CA LEU A 13 -58.75 7.47 16.53
C LEU A 13 -58.29 7.95 15.13
N ALA A 14 -57.20 7.36 14.63
CA ALA A 14 -57.27 6.26 13.66
C ALA A 14 -55.88 5.62 13.42
N ARG A 15 -55.87 4.29 13.44
CA ARG A 15 -54.75 3.38 13.18
C ARG A 15 -54.33 3.40 11.70
N ARG A 16 -53.05 3.19 11.43
CA ARG A 16 -52.57 2.44 10.25
C ARG A 16 -51.39 1.56 10.65
N ASP A 17 -51.56 0.29 10.35
CA ASP A 17 -50.66 -0.83 10.63
C ASP A 17 -49.34 -0.71 9.87
N VAL A 18 -48.24 -1.10 10.51
CA VAL A 18 -46.99 -1.46 9.84
C VAL A 18 -46.65 -2.89 10.25
N HIS A 19 -46.60 -3.77 9.25
CA HIS A 19 -46.30 -5.18 9.38
C HIS A 19 -44.87 -5.44 9.86
N ASP A 20 -44.75 -6.40 10.78
CA ASP A 20 -43.53 -6.99 11.32
C ASP A 20 -42.64 -7.67 10.27
N GLY A 21 -41.33 -7.46 10.40
CA GLY A 21 -40.27 -8.16 9.67
C GLY A 21 -38.98 -8.23 10.49
N ALA A 22 -38.90 -9.26 11.34
CA ALA A 22 -37.74 -9.85 12.03
C ALA A 22 -36.60 -8.91 12.51
N ILE A 23 -36.66 -8.50 13.79
CA ILE A 23 -35.46 -8.10 14.55
C ILE A 23 -34.91 -9.35 15.26
N LEU A 24 -33.71 -9.79 14.89
CA LEU A 24 -32.99 -10.84 15.62
C LEU A 24 -32.38 -10.25 16.89
N HIS A 25 -33.08 -10.37 18.03
CA HIS A 25 -32.51 -10.12 19.34
C HIS A 25 -31.70 -11.34 19.79
N VAL A 26 -30.38 -11.31 19.64
CA VAL A 26 -29.50 -12.27 20.31
C VAL A 26 -29.15 -11.71 21.70
N ARG A 27 -29.82 -12.18 22.74
CA ARG A 27 -29.32 -12.08 24.12
C ARG A 27 -28.40 -13.27 24.37
N ALA A 28 -27.11 -13.03 24.56
CA ALA A 28 -26.24 -13.98 25.23
C ALA A 28 -26.55 -13.93 26.75
N PRO A 29 -26.71 -15.07 27.45
CA PRO A 29 -26.68 -15.04 28.91
C PRO A 29 -25.26 -14.69 29.38
N ALA A 30 -25.15 -13.83 30.38
CA ALA A 30 -23.91 -13.62 31.11
C ALA A 30 -23.73 -14.82 32.06
N ASP A 31 -22.58 -15.48 31.99
CA ASP A 31 -22.11 -16.39 33.04
C ASP A 31 -21.87 -15.58 34.33
N ASP A 32 -22.43 -16.06 35.43
CA ASP A 32 -22.46 -15.37 36.73
C ASP A 32 -21.48 -16.03 37.72
N ASP A 33 -20.23 -16.26 37.28
CA ASP A 33 -19.16 -16.74 38.15
C ASP A 33 -18.40 -15.55 38.76
N ARG A 34 -18.68 -15.30 40.05
CA ARG A 34 -17.95 -14.32 40.86
C ARG A 34 -16.57 -14.85 41.23
N VAL A 35 -15.52 -14.22 40.69
CA VAL A 35 -14.15 -14.35 41.20
C VAL A 35 -13.89 -13.20 42.19
N GLU A 36 -13.83 -13.52 43.48
CA GLU A 36 -13.26 -12.63 44.50
C GLU A 36 -11.74 -12.65 44.41
N VAL A 37 -11.12 -11.51 44.12
CA VAL A 37 -9.66 -11.34 44.21
C VAL A 37 -9.36 -10.56 45.49
N GLY A 38 -8.93 -11.29 46.52
CA GLY A 38 -8.37 -10.72 47.74
C GLY A 38 -6.98 -10.12 47.49
N ALA A 39 -6.73 -8.95 48.07
CA ALA A 39 -5.44 -8.27 48.00
C ALA A 39 -4.51 -8.78 49.10
N GLU A 40 -3.53 -9.59 48.74
CA GLU A 40 -2.49 -10.00 49.68
C GLU A 40 -1.12 -10.17 49.00
N HIS A 41 -0.22 -9.23 49.36
CA HIS A 41 1.25 -9.22 49.19
C HIS A 41 1.76 -9.05 47.73
N GLY A 42 2.51 -8.02 47.34
CA GLY A 42 3.61 -7.33 48.02
C GLY A 42 4.91 -7.64 47.25
N VAL A 43 5.37 -6.71 46.40
CA VAL A 43 6.58 -6.89 45.58
C VAL A 43 7.83 -6.91 46.47
N VAL A 44 8.55 -8.02 46.50
CA VAL A 44 9.94 -8.09 46.99
C VAL A 44 10.78 -8.98 46.06
N PRO A 45 11.84 -8.44 45.43
CA PRO A 45 12.73 -9.20 44.55
C PRO A 45 14.00 -9.63 45.30
N HIS A 46 14.26 -10.92 45.41
CA HIS A 46 15.59 -11.49 45.66
C HIS A 46 15.57 -12.91 45.06
N GLY A 47 16.54 -13.42 44.31
CA GLY A 47 17.95 -13.12 44.28
C GLY A 47 18.70 -14.46 44.30
N ARG A 48 18.93 -15.01 43.10
CA ARG A 48 19.85 -16.11 42.72
C ARG A 48 19.44 -17.58 42.92
N VAL A 49 19.32 -18.21 41.74
CA VAL A 49 19.91 -19.49 41.27
C VAL A 49 19.64 -20.75 42.09
N LEU A 50 18.70 -21.55 41.59
CA LEU A 50 18.88 -22.99 41.36
C LEU A 50 18.03 -23.39 40.13
N LEU A 51 18.64 -24.15 39.23
CA LEU A 51 18.08 -24.67 37.98
C LEU A 51 17.52 -26.06 38.23
N ASP A 52 16.23 -26.27 37.95
CA ASP A 52 15.65 -27.56 37.56
C ASP A 52 14.53 -27.24 36.55
N ARG A 53 14.71 -27.56 35.26
CA ARG A 53 14.58 -28.86 34.59
C ARG A 53 13.13 -29.34 34.54
N ASP A 54 12.49 -29.02 33.42
CA ASP A 54 11.78 -30.00 32.59
C ASP A 54 11.71 -29.50 31.14
N VAL A 55 12.79 -29.80 30.41
CA VAL A 55 12.85 -29.94 28.95
C VAL A 55 13.24 -31.39 28.73
N ALA A 56 12.43 -32.14 27.99
CA ALA A 56 12.81 -33.46 27.51
C ALA A 56 13.10 -33.37 26.00
N ASP A 57 14.36 -33.10 25.68
CA ASP A 57 15.02 -33.64 24.49
C ASP A 57 15.59 -35.00 24.88
N GLU A 58 15.23 -36.07 24.16
CA GLU A 58 16.05 -37.28 24.10
C GLU A 58 16.48 -37.54 22.65
N HIS A 59 17.77 -37.26 22.40
CA HIS A 59 18.54 -37.86 21.33
C HIS A 59 19.79 -38.52 21.92
N ARG A 60 19.87 -39.85 21.88
CA ARG A 60 21.06 -40.70 21.65
C ARG A 60 20.56 -42.10 21.24
N GLY A 61 21.12 -42.85 20.29
CA GLY A 61 22.26 -42.71 19.40
C GLY A 61 22.42 -44.02 18.61
N TRP A 62 22.51 -43.88 17.29
CA TRP A 62 23.17 -44.72 16.25
C TRP A 62 23.40 -46.23 16.49
N ARG A 63 22.86 -47.05 15.57
CA ARG A 63 23.65 -47.88 14.63
C ARG A 63 22.84 -48.26 13.38
N ASP A 64 23.58 -48.29 12.28
CA ASP A 64 23.24 -48.59 10.88
C ASP A 64 22.82 -50.04 10.65
N GLU A 65 21.88 -50.27 9.73
CA GLU A 65 21.92 -51.38 8.76
C GLU A 65 20.85 -51.16 7.67
N GLY A 66 21.31 -51.01 6.43
CA GLY A 66 20.49 -50.68 5.27
C GLY A 66 19.51 -51.77 4.83
N GLY A 67 18.35 -51.34 4.32
CA GLY A 67 17.37 -52.21 3.66
C GLY A 67 16.50 -51.39 2.70
N ARG A 68 16.65 -51.66 1.40
CA ARG A 68 15.90 -51.04 0.29
C ARG A 68 14.40 -51.31 0.44
N MET A 69 13.55 -50.29 0.24
CA MET A 69 12.11 -50.49 0.00
C MET A 69 11.84 -50.68 -1.50
N ASP A 70 11.28 -51.84 -1.83
CA ASP A 70 10.91 -52.29 -3.17
C ASP A 70 9.49 -51.80 -3.53
N LEU A 71 9.37 -51.02 -4.62
CA LEU A 71 8.12 -50.46 -5.13
C LEU A 71 7.32 -51.45 -6.01
N ARG A 72 7.49 -52.77 -5.83
CA ARG A 72 6.77 -53.82 -6.59
C ARG A 72 5.69 -54.55 -5.79
N ALA A 73 5.04 -53.89 -4.84
CA ALA A 73 3.97 -54.49 -4.03
C ALA A 73 2.61 -53.76 -4.14
N PHE A 74 2.30 -53.21 -5.32
CA PHE A 74 0.92 -52.85 -5.70
C PHE A 74 0.70 -53.17 -7.18
N SER A 75 0.76 -54.47 -7.50
CA SER A 75 0.37 -55.01 -8.79
C SER A 75 -0.07 -56.45 -8.57
N LEU A 76 -1.27 -56.63 -8.00
CA LEU A 76 -2.06 -57.87 -8.03
C LEU A 76 -3.33 -57.64 -7.20
N GLU A 77 -4.36 -57.10 -7.86
CA GLU A 77 -5.80 -57.37 -7.66
C GLU A 77 -6.57 -56.38 -8.54
N ALA A 78 -6.48 -56.62 -9.85
CA ALA A 78 -7.26 -55.94 -10.88
C ALA A 78 -7.77 -57.00 -11.85
N GLU A 79 -8.72 -57.83 -11.40
CA GLU A 79 -9.58 -58.60 -12.29
C GLU A 79 -11.01 -58.60 -11.74
N GLN A 80 -11.95 -58.33 -12.64
CA GLN A 80 -13.39 -58.09 -12.45
C GLN A 80 -13.75 -56.65 -12.08
N TRP A 81 -14.85 -56.17 -12.67
CA TRP A 81 -15.34 -54.79 -12.81
C TRP A 81 -15.03 -54.18 -14.18
N HIS A 82 -15.96 -54.45 -15.10
CA HIS A 82 -16.06 -53.88 -16.42
C HIS A 82 -16.28 -52.36 -16.36
N GLY A 83 -15.41 -51.60 -17.02
CA GLY A 83 -15.82 -50.46 -17.84
C GLY A 83 -15.98 -49.08 -17.19
N LEU A 84 -15.45 -48.80 -16.00
CA LEU A 84 -15.40 -47.45 -15.45
C LEU A 84 -14.02 -47.15 -14.85
N ASP A 85 -13.36 -46.08 -15.33
CA ASP A 85 -12.11 -45.55 -14.77
C ASP A 85 -12.39 -44.89 -13.41
N PRO A 86 -11.80 -45.36 -12.30
CA PRO A 86 -11.97 -44.76 -10.96
C PRO A 86 -11.49 -43.31 -10.88
N ARG A 87 -10.69 -42.83 -11.84
CA ARG A 87 -10.18 -41.45 -11.90
C ARG A 87 -11.18 -40.46 -12.49
N SER A 88 -12.34 -40.92 -12.97
CA SER A 88 -13.42 -40.07 -13.48
C SER A 88 -14.41 -39.60 -12.40
N MET A 89 -14.34 -40.14 -11.17
CA MET A 89 -15.25 -39.76 -10.07
C MET A 89 -14.71 -38.70 -9.10
N LEU A 90 -13.42 -38.37 -9.17
CA LEU A 90 -12.81 -37.31 -8.38
C LEU A 90 -12.18 -36.32 -9.35
N GLY A 91 -12.89 -35.22 -9.65
CA GLY A 91 -12.46 -34.15 -10.55
C GLY A 91 -11.21 -33.40 -10.10
N VAL A 92 -10.10 -34.11 -9.93
CA VAL A 92 -8.78 -33.58 -9.65
C VAL A 92 -7.96 -33.73 -10.92
N LEU A 93 -7.87 -32.66 -11.70
CA LEU A 93 -6.88 -32.55 -12.76
C LEU A 93 -5.49 -32.64 -12.12
N SER A 94 -4.80 -33.75 -12.36
CA SER A 94 -3.40 -33.94 -12.00
C SER A 94 -2.55 -32.91 -12.75
N SER A 95 -2.21 -31.82 -12.07
CA SER A 95 -1.29 -30.79 -12.58
C SER A 95 0.17 -31.22 -12.37
N TYR A 96 0.57 -32.36 -12.95
CA TYR A 96 1.98 -32.61 -13.22
C TYR A 96 2.27 -32.18 -14.66
N ALA A 97 2.53 -30.88 -14.81
CA ALA A 97 3.06 -30.32 -16.04
C ALA A 97 4.41 -30.99 -16.36
N LYS A 98 4.53 -31.56 -17.56
CA LYS A 98 5.80 -32.02 -18.14
C LYS A 98 6.85 -30.91 -18.07
N PRO A 99 8.15 -31.23 -17.91
CA PRO A 99 9.20 -30.22 -18.01
C PRO A 99 9.15 -29.59 -19.40
N ARG A 100 8.91 -28.28 -19.47
CA ARG A 100 9.01 -27.55 -20.74
C ARG A 100 10.46 -27.61 -21.22
N GLY A 101 10.65 -28.26 -22.36
CA GLY A 101 11.90 -28.21 -23.12
C GLY A 101 12.14 -26.84 -23.73
N LYS A 102 13.44 -26.54 -23.92
CA LYS A 102 14.11 -25.26 -24.20
C LYS A 102 14.12 -24.30 -23.02
N GLU A 103 15.32 -23.97 -22.55
CA GLU A 103 15.62 -22.85 -21.65
C GLU A 103 15.14 -21.53 -22.28
N GLY A 104 13.84 -21.29 -22.26
CA GLY A 104 13.26 -20.00 -22.55
C GLY A 104 13.54 -19.11 -21.34
N ARG A 105 14.31 -18.04 -21.53
CA ARG A 105 14.41 -16.94 -20.55
C ARG A 105 13.00 -16.66 -20.01
N MET A 106 12.81 -16.77 -18.69
CA MET A 106 11.52 -16.45 -18.07
C MET A 106 11.10 -15.05 -18.50
N ALA A 107 9.89 -14.92 -19.04
CA ALA A 107 9.37 -13.62 -19.46
C ALA A 107 9.24 -12.70 -18.24
N LEU A 108 9.94 -11.57 -18.27
CA LEU A 108 9.92 -10.61 -17.18
C LEU A 108 8.66 -9.75 -17.26
N PRO A 109 7.96 -9.50 -16.13
CA PRO A 109 6.87 -8.53 -16.10
C PRO A 109 7.36 -7.16 -16.56
N ARG A 110 6.62 -6.52 -17.45
CA ARG A 110 6.86 -5.17 -17.99
C ARG A 110 5.77 -4.23 -17.53
N ILE A 111 6.13 -2.97 -17.29
CA ILE A 111 5.16 -1.90 -17.05
C ILE A 111 4.71 -1.38 -18.40
N THR A 112 3.50 -1.72 -18.81
CA THR A 112 2.96 -1.48 -20.17
C THR A 112 2.23 -0.15 -20.31
N GLY A 113 1.86 0.48 -19.20
CA GLY A 113 1.17 1.76 -19.18
C GLY A 113 1.08 2.30 -17.77
N VAL A 114 1.21 3.61 -17.62
CA VAL A 114 1.11 4.31 -16.32
C VAL A 114 0.25 5.53 -16.52
N ALA A 115 -0.67 5.82 -15.60
CA ALA A 115 -1.44 7.05 -15.62
C ALA A 115 -1.67 7.56 -14.20
N THR A 116 -1.95 8.86 -14.08
CA THR A 116 -2.18 9.53 -12.81
C THR A 116 -3.45 10.38 -12.85
N ALA A 117 -3.98 10.67 -11.67
CA ALA A 117 -5.14 11.52 -11.45
C ALA A 117 -4.97 12.35 -10.18
N THR A 118 -5.43 13.59 -10.23
CA THR A 118 -5.45 14.53 -9.09
C THR A 118 -6.87 15.05 -8.88
N PRO A 119 -7.23 15.51 -7.67
CA PRO A 119 -8.44 16.30 -7.47
C PRO A 119 -8.49 17.55 -8.37
N PRO A 120 -9.67 18.15 -8.58
CA PRO A 120 -9.82 19.35 -9.41
C PRO A 120 -9.25 20.62 -8.74
N HIS A 121 -9.24 20.69 -7.41
CA HIS A 121 -8.82 21.88 -6.69
C HIS A 121 -7.31 21.89 -6.46
N ARG A 122 -6.64 22.90 -7.01
CA ARG A 122 -5.23 23.19 -6.78
C ARG A 122 -5.10 24.39 -5.84
N TYR A 123 -4.20 24.27 -4.87
CA TYR A 123 -3.96 25.28 -3.85
C TYR A 123 -2.50 25.75 -3.88
N ALA A 124 -2.27 27.05 -3.72
CA ALA A 124 -0.93 27.54 -3.44
C ALA A 124 -0.55 27.26 -1.97
N GLN A 125 0.74 27.21 -1.67
CA GLN A 125 1.20 27.01 -0.28
C GLN A 125 0.72 28.12 0.67
N ALA A 126 0.53 29.35 0.17
CA ALA A 126 0.00 30.45 0.97
C ALA A 126 -1.45 30.22 1.41
N ASP A 127 -2.30 29.70 0.51
CA ASP A 127 -3.70 29.40 0.82
C ASP A 127 -3.80 28.29 1.88
N LEU A 128 -2.97 27.26 1.74
CA LEU A 128 -2.92 26.13 2.67
C LEU A 128 -2.37 26.53 4.02
N LEU A 129 -1.41 27.46 4.06
CA LEU A 129 -0.94 28.05 5.30
C LEU A 129 -2.04 28.84 6.02
N ALA A 130 -2.85 29.60 5.26
CA ALA A 130 -3.98 30.33 5.82
C ALA A 130 -5.05 29.37 6.39
N LEU A 131 -5.36 28.28 5.67
CA LEU A 131 -6.26 27.23 6.14
C LEU A 131 -5.74 26.49 7.37
N ALA A 132 -4.42 26.26 7.45
CA ALA A 132 -3.80 25.59 8.59
C ALA A 132 -3.72 26.46 9.86
N GLY A 133 -3.79 27.80 9.72
CA GLY A 133 -3.81 28.72 10.85
C GLY A 133 -2.47 28.90 11.58
N TYR A 134 -1.35 28.43 11.02
CA TYR A 134 -0.04 28.55 11.67
C TYR A 134 0.48 30.00 11.63
N GLY A 135 0.51 30.66 12.79
CA GLY A 135 1.01 32.03 12.93
C GLY A 135 2.51 32.16 13.14
N ASP A 136 3.18 31.15 13.70
CA ASP A 136 4.58 31.22 14.09
C ASP A 136 5.55 31.08 12.90
N ALA A 137 6.71 31.72 12.99
CA ALA A 137 7.69 31.76 11.91
C ALA A 137 8.25 30.37 11.53
N GLN A 138 8.30 29.43 12.48
CA GLN A 138 8.86 28.11 12.23
C GLN A 138 7.94 27.28 11.36
N ARG A 139 6.66 27.14 11.73
CA ARG A 139 5.66 26.36 10.98
C ARG A 139 5.32 27.01 9.65
N ARG A 140 5.15 28.34 9.60
CA ARG A 140 5.01 29.09 8.34
C ARG A 140 6.14 28.79 7.35
N GLY A 141 7.35 28.66 7.90
CA GLY A 141 8.54 28.34 7.14
C GLY A 141 8.55 26.94 6.52
N PHE A 142 7.75 25.98 6.99
CA PHE A 142 7.61 24.68 6.31
C PHE A 142 6.84 24.83 4.99
N PHE A 143 5.81 25.68 4.95
CA PHE A 143 5.04 25.96 3.74
C PHE A 143 5.87 26.78 2.75
N SER A 144 6.45 27.89 3.21
CA SER A 144 7.15 28.84 2.33
C SER A 144 8.50 28.33 1.79
N ARG A 145 9.15 27.39 2.48
CA ARG A 145 10.44 26.78 2.06
C ARG A 145 10.30 25.33 1.59
N SER A 146 9.07 24.86 1.36
CA SER A 146 8.81 23.53 0.81
C SER A 146 9.26 23.42 -0.64
N GLU A 147 9.25 24.55 -1.36
CA GLU A 147 9.42 24.63 -2.83
C GLU A 147 8.40 23.81 -3.61
N ILE A 148 7.25 23.59 -3.00
CA ILE A 148 6.06 23.06 -3.64
C ILE A 148 5.28 24.27 -4.14
N GLU A 149 5.12 24.40 -5.47
CA GLU A 149 4.40 25.50 -6.10
C GLU A 149 2.89 25.42 -5.83
N GLY A 150 2.38 24.22 -5.67
CA GLY A 150 0.99 23.97 -5.29
C GLY A 150 0.71 22.50 -5.08
N ARG A 151 -0.44 22.22 -4.47
CA ARG A 151 -0.91 20.87 -4.17
C ARG A 151 -2.36 20.73 -4.60
N TYR A 152 -2.71 19.54 -5.06
CA TYR A 152 -4.09 19.19 -5.30
C TYR A 152 -4.65 18.50 -4.07
N LEU A 153 -5.79 18.96 -3.57
CA LEU A 153 -6.43 18.41 -2.38
C LEU A 153 -7.92 18.18 -2.66
N TYR A 154 -8.44 17.08 -2.14
CA TYR A 154 -9.86 16.75 -2.09
C TYR A 154 -10.55 17.50 -0.94
N ILE A 155 -10.23 18.78 -0.81
CA ILE A 155 -10.84 19.71 0.12
C ILE A 155 -11.72 20.65 -0.71
N ASP A 156 -12.87 21.00 -0.17
CA ASP A 156 -13.65 22.12 -0.68
C ASP A 156 -13.40 23.32 0.25
N PRO A 157 -12.78 24.42 -0.23
CA PRO A 157 -12.50 25.58 0.61
C PRO A 157 -13.74 26.17 1.29
N ALA A 158 -14.92 26.03 0.68
CA ALA A 158 -16.16 26.59 1.20
C ALA A 158 -16.72 25.81 2.39
N THR A 159 -16.36 24.53 2.52
CA THR A 159 -16.92 23.62 3.54
C THR A 159 -15.87 23.04 4.49
N PHE A 160 -14.58 23.24 4.21
CA PHE A 160 -13.48 22.77 5.04
C PHE A 160 -13.59 23.28 6.48
N ARG A 161 -13.36 22.38 7.43
CA ARG A 161 -13.28 22.70 8.86
C ARG A 161 -12.06 22.01 9.48
N PRO A 162 -11.22 22.72 10.25
CA PRO A 162 -10.08 22.12 10.97
C PRO A 162 -10.44 20.96 11.92
N ASP A 163 -11.66 20.97 12.45
CA ASP A 163 -12.20 20.06 13.46
C ASP A 163 -13.14 18.99 12.88
N GLU A 164 -12.98 18.64 11.60
CA GLU A 164 -13.70 17.52 10.96
C GLU A 164 -13.73 16.26 11.84
N SER A 165 -14.91 15.63 11.92
CA SER A 165 -15.09 14.35 12.61
C SER A 165 -14.37 13.22 11.88
N VAL A 166 -14.08 12.12 12.59
CA VAL A 166 -13.50 10.91 11.99
C VAL A 166 -14.35 10.41 10.81
N ASP A 167 -15.67 10.45 10.95
CA ASP A 167 -16.60 10.07 9.88
C ASP A 167 -16.50 11.01 8.67
N GLY A 168 -16.41 12.33 8.89
CA GLY A 168 -16.23 13.30 7.81
C GLY A 168 -14.90 13.12 7.07
N LEU A 169 -13.82 12.85 7.80
CA LEU A 169 -12.51 12.51 7.22
C LEU A 169 -12.60 11.22 6.38
N GLN A 170 -13.29 10.18 6.88
CA GLN A 170 -13.47 8.94 6.12
C GLN A 170 -14.36 9.11 4.89
N ASP A 171 -15.41 9.92 4.97
CA ASP A 171 -16.27 10.20 3.82
C ASP A 171 -15.51 10.97 2.72
N ARG A 172 -14.65 11.93 3.11
CA ARG A 172 -13.72 12.57 2.19
C ARG A 172 -12.80 11.54 1.53
N PHE A 173 -12.13 10.72 2.33
CA PHE A 173 -11.23 9.68 1.85
C PHE A 173 -11.94 8.73 0.87
N ARG A 174 -13.09 8.19 1.25
CA ARG A 174 -13.86 7.24 0.45
C ARG A 174 -14.23 7.82 -0.92
N ARG A 175 -14.75 9.04 -0.96
CA ARG A 175 -15.12 9.69 -2.23
C ARG A 175 -13.89 9.91 -3.10
N GLY A 176 -12.84 10.53 -2.55
CA GLY A 176 -11.62 10.83 -3.30
C GLY A 176 -10.89 9.59 -3.79
N ALA A 177 -10.71 8.58 -2.94
CA ALA A 177 -9.97 7.36 -3.29
C ALA A 177 -10.69 6.57 -4.41
N LEU A 178 -12.02 6.50 -4.37
CA LEU A 178 -12.80 5.84 -5.42
C LEU A 178 -12.78 6.61 -6.74
N GLU A 179 -12.97 7.93 -6.69
CA GLU A 179 -12.97 8.80 -7.87
C GLU A 179 -11.62 8.81 -8.57
N LEU A 180 -10.55 9.13 -7.82
CA LEU A 180 -9.21 9.26 -8.38
C LEU A 180 -8.62 7.89 -8.73
N GLY A 181 -8.83 6.87 -7.89
CA GLY A 181 -8.38 5.51 -8.15
C GLY A 181 -8.98 4.95 -9.44
N GLU A 182 -10.27 5.17 -9.68
CA GLU A 182 -10.92 4.79 -10.93
C GLU A 182 -10.37 5.58 -12.12
N ALA A 183 -10.20 6.90 -11.99
CA ALA A 183 -9.67 7.74 -13.07
C ALA A 183 -8.25 7.32 -13.48
N ALA A 184 -7.36 7.09 -12.52
CA ALA A 184 -6.00 6.62 -12.77
C ALA A 184 -6.02 5.21 -13.41
N ALA A 185 -6.82 4.29 -12.88
CA ALA A 185 -6.96 2.94 -13.43
C ALA A 185 -7.42 2.95 -14.89
N ARG A 186 -8.47 3.70 -15.22
CA ARG A 186 -8.97 3.84 -16.60
C ARG A 186 -7.91 4.45 -17.51
N GLY A 187 -7.18 5.47 -17.03
CA GLY A 187 -6.10 6.08 -17.79
C GLY A 187 -4.96 5.10 -18.10
N ALA A 188 -4.58 4.24 -17.14
CA ALA A 188 -3.50 3.27 -17.33
C ALA A 188 -3.92 2.14 -18.28
N LEU A 189 -5.17 1.67 -18.17
CA LEU A 189 -5.77 0.70 -19.09
C LEU A 189 -5.83 1.24 -20.51
N ALA A 190 -6.29 2.49 -20.68
CA ALA A 190 -6.34 3.14 -21.99
C ALA A 190 -4.96 3.24 -22.65
N ARG A 191 -3.91 3.57 -21.89
CA ARG A 191 -2.53 3.60 -22.42
C ARG A 191 -2.00 2.24 -22.84
N ALA A 192 -2.44 1.19 -22.17
CA ALA A 192 -2.10 -0.18 -22.52
C ALA A 192 -2.97 -0.75 -23.66
N GLY A 193 -4.06 -0.04 -24.04
CA GLY A 193 -5.05 -0.53 -24.99
C GLY A 193 -5.84 -1.72 -24.44
N TRP A 194 -6.11 -1.75 -23.13
CA TRP A 194 -6.80 -2.84 -22.45
C TRP A 194 -8.20 -2.43 -22.01
N GLU A 195 -9.10 -3.39 -22.03
CA GLU A 195 -10.40 -3.28 -21.37
C GLU A 195 -10.29 -3.75 -19.91
N PRO A 196 -11.13 -3.26 -18.99
CA PRO A 196 -11.16 -3.74 -17.60
C PRO A 196 -11.33 -5.26 -17.47
N ARG A 197 -12.04 -5.88 -18.42
CA ARG A 197 -12.25 -7.33 -18.47
C ARG A 197 -11.00 -8.12 -18.86
N ASP A 198 -9.95 -7.45 -19.33
CA ASP A 198 -8.68 -8.10 -19.64
C ASP A 198 -7.81 -8.29 -18.39
N VAL A 199 -8.11 -7.60 -17.28
CA VAL A 199 -7.30 -7.65 -16.06
C VAL A 199 -7.57 -8.95 -15.30
N ASP A 200 -6.50 -9.70 -15.04
CA ASP A 200 -6.53 -10.96 -14.29
C ASP A 200 -6.15 -10.78 -12.81
N PHE A 201 -5.37 -9.74 -12.50
CA PHE A 201 -4.92 -9.44 -11.15
C PHE A 201 -4.99 -7.94 -10.84
N LEU A 202 -5.66 -7.56 -9.75
CA LEU A 202 -5.74 -6.19 -9.26
C LEU A 202 -5.02 -6.05 -7.91
N ALA A 203 -3.95 -5.27 -7.88
CA ALA A 203 -3.35 -4.80 -6.64
C ALA A 203 -3.79 -3.36 -6.38
N THR A 204 -4.26 -3.08 -5.17
CA THR A 204 -4.56 -1.71 -4.74
C THR A 204 -3.77 -1.33 -3.50
N THR A 205 -3.56 -0.04 -3.29
CA THR A 205 -2.93 0.46 -2.09
C THR A 205 -3.43 1.84 -1.66
N THR A 206 -3.49 2.02 -0.35
CA THR A 206 -3.72 3.29 0.34
C THR A 206 -3.28 3.17 1.79
N CYS A 207 -2.85 4.28 2.40
CA CYS A 207 -2.61 4.35 3.85
C CYS A 207 -3.28 5.56 4.50
N THR A 208 -4.12 6.29 3.75
CA THR A 208 -4.72 7.57 4.17
C THR A 208 -6.16 7.45 4.64
N GLY A 209 -6.70 6.23 4.63
CA GLY A 209 -8.00 5.89 5.18
C GLY A 209 -8.24 4.37 5.17
N ARG A 210 -9.45 3.95 5.53
CA ARG A 210 -9.81 2.53 5.65
C ARG A 210 -11.13 2.28 4.96
N LEU A 211 -11.19 1.21 4.17
CA LEU A 211 -12.43 0.72 3.57
C LEU A 211 -12.60 -0.76 3.90
N THR A 212 -13.81 -1.16 4.23
CA THR A 212 -14.24 -2.55 4.29
C THR A 212 -15.66 -2.59 3.74
N PRO A 213 -15.88 -3.06 2.49
CA PRO A 213 -14.92 -3.70 1.58
C PRO A 213 -13.73 -2.83 1.15
N SER A 214 -12.58 -3.44 0.84
CA SER A 214 -11.34 -2.74 0.49
C SER A 214 -11.41 -2.02 -0.88
N LEU A 215 -10.43 -1.15 -1.16
CA LEU A 215 -10.41 -0.32 -2.38
C LEU A 215 -10.52 -1.13 -3.68
N ASP A 216 -9.81 -2.25 -3.78
CA ASP A 216 -9.89 -3.21 -4.88
C ASP A 216 -11.31 -3.75 -5.08
N ALA A 217 -12.00 -4.14 -4.00
CA ALA A 217 -13.37 -4.66 -4.10
C ALA A 217 -14.33 -3.63 -4.71
N HIS A 218 -14.18 -2.36 -4.33
CA HIS A 218 -14.95 -1.29 -4.95
C HIS A 218 -14.55 -1.03 -6.41
N LEU A 219 -13.25 -0.99 -6.72
CA LEU A 219 -12.78 -0.73 -8.08
C LEU A 219 -13.15 -1.84 -9.07
N ILE A 220 -13.18 -3.12 -8.65
CA ILE A 220 -13.61 -4.24 -9.49
C ILE A 220 -15.00 -3.99 -10.06
N GLY A 221 -15.96 -3.62 -9.21
CA GLY A 221 -17.33 -3.32 -9.62
C GLY A 221 -17.43 -2.06 -10.48
N ARG A 222 -16.72 -0.99 -10.09
CA ARG A 222 -16.76 0.31 -10.81
C ARG A 222 -16.13 0.25 -12.19
N LEU A 223 -15.03 -0.49 -12.33
CA LEU A 223 -14.33 -0.67 -13.61
C LEU A 223 -15.04 -1.68 -14.52
N GLY A 224 -15.83 -2.60 -13.97
CA GLY A 224 -16.45 -3.68 -14.73
C GLY A 224 -15.48 -4.83 -15.02
N CYS A 225 -14.57 -5.11 -14.08
CA CYS A 225 -13.65 -6.24 -14.15
C CYS A 225 -14.41 -7.59 -14.13
N ARG A 226 -13.74 -8.66 -14.50
CA ARG A 226 -14.33 -10.01 -14.45
C ARG A 226 -14.54 -10.48 -13.00
N PRO A 227 -15.54 -11.33 -12.73
CA PRO A 227 -15.84 -11.82 -11.38
C PRO A 227 -14.78 -12.79 -10.84
N ASP A 228 -13.92 -13.35 -11.70
CA ASP A 228 -12.86 -14.30 -11.35
C ASP A 228 -11.49 -13.63 -11.13
N ILE A 229 -11.43 -12.30 -11.13
CA ILE A 229 -10.20 -11.53 -10.93
C ILE A 229 -9.55 -11.85 -9.57
N GLN A 230 -8.25 -12.09 -9.56
CA GLN A 230 -7.49 -12.17 -8.31
C GLN A 230 -7.15 -10.78 -7.81
N ARG A 231 -7.15 -10.59 -6.50
CA ARG A 231 -6.95 -9.25 -5.92
C ARG A 231 -6.09 -9.27 -4.67
N VAL A 232 -5.39 -8.17 -4.44
CA VAL A 232 -4.68 -7.88 -3.19
C VAL A 232 -4.85 -6.40 -2.85
N HIS A 233 -5.03 -6.11 -1.56
CA HIS A 233 -4.99 -4.75 -1.03
C HIS A 233 -3.80 -4.62 -0.08
N VAL A 234 -2.91 -3.67 -0.37
CA VAL A 234 -1.75 -3.34 0.47
C VAL A 234 -2.09 -2.07 1.25
N GLY A 235 -2.48 -2.26 2.51
CA GLY A 235 -2.71 -1.19 3.48
C GLY A 235 -1.50 -0.96 4.39
N ASP A 236 -1.45 0.21 5.03
CA ASP A 236 -0.59 0.52 6.18
C ASP A 236 0.96 0.42 5.97
N THR A 237 1.45 0.29 4.73
CA THR A 237 2.91 0.35 4.41
C THR A 237 3.38 1.73 3.94
N GLY A 238 2.52 2.74 4.10
CA GLY A 238 2.82 4.16 3.87
C GLY A 238 3.30 4.48 2.45
N CYS A 239 4.24 5.41 2.30
CA CYS A 239 4.63 5.89 0.98
C CYS A 239 5.37 4.84 0.11
N ALA A 240 5.79 3.70 0.67
CA ALA A 240 6.38 2.59 -0.08
C ALA A 240 5.36 1.62 -0.68
N SER A 241 4.08 1.73 -0.31
CA SER A 241 3.08 0.69 -0.59
C SER A 241 2.87 0.38 -2.08
N ALA A 242 3.05 1.37 -2.97
CA ALA A 242 2.93 1.16 -4.41
C ALA A 242 4.02 0.22 -4.96
N MET A 243 5.22 0.24 -4.37
CA MET A 243 6.31 -0.68 -4.72
C MET A 243 6.00 -2.10 -4.24
N VAL A 244 5.43 -2.25 -3.04
CA VAL A 244 4.98 -3.54 -2.52
C VAL A 244 3.87 -4.13 -3.41
N ALA A 245 2.89 -3.32 -3.81
CA ALA A 245 1.84 -3.72 -4.73
C ALA A 245 2.40 -4.11 -6.12
N LEU A 246 3.38 -3.36 -6.63
CA LEU A 246 4.10 -3.66 -7.87
C LEU A 246 4.86 -5.00 -7.79
N GLN A 247 5.47 -5.30 -6.65
CA GLN A 247 6.12 -6.59 -6.38
C GLN A 247 5.10 -7.74 -6.37
N GLN A 248 3.93 -7.57 -5.78
CA GLN A 248 2.88 -8.60 -5.80
C GLN A 248 2.38 -8.87 -7.23
N ALA A 249 2.11 -7.82 -8.01
CA ALA A 249 1.74 -7.95 -9.42
C ALA A 249 2.85 -8.63 -10.24
N SER A 250 4.11 -8.29 -9.99
CA SER A 250 5.26 -8.91 -10.66
C SER A 250 5.38 -10.41 -10.33
N ASN A 251 5.14 -10.79 -9.07
CA ASN A 251 5.16 -12.20 -8.64
C ASN A 251 4.02 -12.98 -9.30
N TYR A 252 2.81 -12.42 -9.33
CA TYR A 252 1.67 -13.01 -10.02
C TYR A 252 1.98 -13.27 -11.50
N LEU A 253 2.52 -12.29 -12.22
CA LEU A 253 2.82 -12.41 -13.65
C LEU A 253 3.96 -13.38 -13.96
N ARG A 254 4.92 -13.54 -13.04
CA ARG A 254 5.96 -14.58 -13.15
C ARG A 254 5.37 -15.98 -12.99
N ALA A 255 4.39 -16.14 -12.09
CA ALA A 255 3.69 -17.41 -11.88
C ALA A 255 2.70 -17.73 -13.02
N PHE A 256 2.09 -16.71 -13.62
CA PHE A 256 1.11 -16.84 -14.70
C PHE A 256 1.48 -15.97 -15.92
N PRO A 257 2.50 -16.36 -16.71
CA PRO A 257 2.86 -15.62 -17.92
C PRO A 257 1.68 -15.49 -18.90
N GLY A 258 1.60 -14.35 -19.59
CA GLY A 258 0.51 -14.02 -20.52
C GLY A 258 -0.74 -13.40 -19.86
N ARG A 259 -0.80 -13.37 -18.52
CA ARG A 259 -1.82 -12.63 -17.77
C ARG A 259 -1.53 -11.13 -17.71
N ARG A 260 -2.52 -10.35 -17.28
CA ARG A 260 -2.45 -8.90 -17.14
C ARG A 260 -2.76 -8.48 -15.71
N ALA A 261 -1.92 -7.61 -15.16
CA ALA A 261 -2.10 -7.06 -13.83
C ALA A 261 -2.32 -5.55 -13.88
N LEU A 262 -3.10 -5.03 -12.95
CA LEU A 262 -3.32 -3.61 -12.71
C LEU A 262 -2.93 -3.30 -11.27
N VAL A 263 -2.09 -2.29 -11.08
CA VAL A 263 -1.72 -1.73 -9.77
C VAL A 263 -2.35 -0.35 -9.66
N VAL A 264 -3.07 -0.06 -8.58
CA VAL A 264 -3.67 1.25 -8.31
C VAL A 264 -3.29 1.73 -6.92
N SER A 265 -2.69 2.90 -6.82
CA SER A 265 -2.45 3.61 -5.56
C SER A 265 -3.34 4.84 -5.52
N ALA A 266 -4.10 5.02 -4.45
CA ALA A 266 -4.96 6.18 -4.26
C ALA A 266 -4.82 6.73 -2.84
N GLU A 267 -4.45 8.01 -2.74
CA GLU A 267 -4.10 8.64 -1.47
C GLU A 267 -4.80 9.98 -1.34
N ILE A 268 -5.62 10.11 -0.29
CA ILE A 268 -6.30 11.35 0.08
C ILE A 268 -5.68 11.80 1.40
N CYS A 269 -4.43 12.27 1.35
CA CYS A 269 -3.69 12.69 2.52
C CYS A 269 -4.37 13.86 3.27
N SER A 270 -5.17 14.67 2.57
CA SER A 270 -6.03 15.67 3.22
C SER A 270 -6.98 15.05 4.25
N ALA A 271 -7.48 13.83 4.02
CA ALA A 271 -8.27 13.07 5.00
C ALA A 271 -7.48 12.64 6.25
N ALA A 272 -6.15 12.81 6.23
CA ALA A 272 -5.28 12.60 7.37
C ALA A 272 -4.70 13.90 7.94
N TYR A 273 -5.25 15.07 7.59
CA TYR A 273 -4.82 16.33 8.17
C TYR A 273 -5.14 16.40 9.66
N PHE A 274 -4.12 16.74 10.43
CA PHE A 274 -4.21 16.95 11.86
C PHE A 274 -3.61 18.32 12.18
N LEU A 275 -4.46 19.27 12.58
CA LEU A 275 -4.04 20.64 12.88
C LEU A 275 -3.81 20.75 14.39
N ASP A 276 -2.55 20.66 14.82
CA ASP A 276 -2.10 20.88 16.19
C ASP A 276 -0.76 21.62 16.25
N ASP A 277 -0.24 21.81 17.46
CA ASP A 277 1.04 22.48 17.70
C ASP A 277 2.28 21.60 17.49
N ARG A 278 2.15 20.38 16.94
CA ARG A 278 3.34 19.57 16.68
C ARG A 278 4.05 20.03 15.41
N LEU A 279 5.38 20.08 15.46
CA LEU A 279 6.18 20.41 14.27
C LEU A 279 6.04 19.33 13.20
N GLU A 280 5.87 18.06 13.60
CA GLU A 280 5.67 16.95 12.67
C GLU A 280 4.37 17.11 11.88
N SER A 281 3.28 17.47 12.56
CA SER A 281 1.99 17.78 11.92
C SER A 281 2.13 18.94 10.95
N ALA A 282 2.81 20.03 11.34
CA ALA A 282 3.01 21.18 10.46
C ALA A 282 3.83 20.84 9.21
N VAL A 283 4.86 19.99 9.34
CA VAL A 283 5.62 19.48 8.18
C VAL A 283 4.72 18.66 7.27
N ALA A 284 3.95 17.71 7.83
CA ALA A 284 3.02 16.88 7.09
C ALA A 284 1.99 17.73 6.33
N ASN A 285 1.36 18.67 7.01
CA ASN A 285 0.36 19.59 6.46
C ASN A 285 0.94 20.52 5.38
N ALA A 286 2.27 20.73 5.33
CA ALA A 286 2.93 21.53 4.29
C ALA A 286 3.28 20.73 3.03
N ILE A 287 3.48 19.41 3.14
CA ILE A 287 3.99 18.58 2.02
C ILE A 287 2.93 17.67 1.41
N PHE A 288 1.99 17.14 2.20
CA PHE A 288 1.11 16.07 1.76
C PHE A 288 0.00 16.56 0.84
N ALA A 289 -0.24 15.82 -0.23
CA ALA A 289 -1.22 16.12 -1.25
C ALA A 289 -2.06 14.89 -1.59
N ASP A 290 -3.09 15.09 -2.41
CA ASP A 290 -4.00 14.03 -2.80
C ASP A 290 -3.78 13.66 -4.26
N GLY A 291 -3.86 12.37 -4.55
CA GLY A 291 -3.66 11.86 -5.89
C GLY A 291 -3.78 10.36 -5.99
N ALA A 292 -3.95 9.87 -7.21
CA ALA A 292 -3.91 8.45 -7.52
C ALA A 292 -3.00 8.19 -8.72
N GLY A 293 -2.31 7.06 -8.69
CA GLY A 293 -1.52 6.56 -9.81
C GLY A 293 -1.90 5.11 -10.09
N ALA A 294 -1.84 4.71 -11.35
CA ALA A 294 -2.04 3.32 -11.74
C ALA A 294 -1.01 2.87 -12.77
N ALA A 295 -0.64 1.59 -12.72
CA ALA A 295 0.28 0.95 -13.64
C ALA A 295 -0.30 -0.39 -14.12
N THR A 296 -0.25 -0.62 -15.42
CA THR A 296 -0.57 -1.91 -16.04
C THR A 296 0.71 -2.71 -16.23
N LEU A 297 0.62 -4.03 -16.03
CA LEU A 297 1.75 -4.94 -16.19
C LEU A 297 1.36 -6.20 -16.95
N ALA A 298 2.24 -6.65 -17.83
CA ALA A 298 2.13 -7.93 -18.54
C ALA A 298 3.53 -8.49 -18.82
N THR A 299 3.63 -9.74 -19.26
CA THR A 299 4.92 -10.33 -19.68
C THR A 299 5.30 -10.00 -21.12
N GLU A 300 4.45 -9.25 -21.82
CA GLU A 300 4.59 -8.82 -23.21
C GLU A 300 4.20 -7.34 -23.33
N GLY A 301 4.65 -6.69 -24.41
CA GLY A 301 4.38 -5.29 -24.70
C GLY A 301 5.59 -4.38 -24.52
N ALA A 302 5.38 -3.09 -24.79
CA ALA A 302 6.39 -2.05 -24.66
C ALA A 302 6.54 -1.58 -23.20
N GLY A 303 7.66 -0.91 -22.91
CA GLY A 303 7.95 -0.36 -21.58
C GLY A 303 8.93 -1.21 -20.77
N PRO A 304 9.39 -0.69 -19.61
CA PRO A 304 10.47 -1.31 -18.86
C PRO A 304 10.06 -2.65 -18.25
N ALA A 305 10.89 -3.66 -18.44
CA ALA A 305 10.87 -4.92 -17.71
C ALA A 305 11.38 -4.73 -16.28
N ILE A 306 10.69 -5.35 -15.34
CA ILE A 306 11.06 -5.45 -13.93
C ILE A 306 11.98 -6.66 -13.77
N VAL A 307 13.28 -6.39 -13.71
CA VAL A 307 14.33 -7.41 -13.62
C VAL A 307 14.42 -7.96 -12.21
N ALA A 308 14.44 -7.07 -11.22
CA ALA A 308 14.57 -7.44 -9.81
C ALA A 308 13.75 -6.52 -8.93
N HIS A 309 13.34 -7.07 -7.78
CA HIS A 309 12.76 -6.33 -6.67
C HIS A 309 13.51 -6.69 -5.40
N ARG A 310 13.59 -5.74 -4.47
CA ARG A 310 14.19 -5.91 -3.15
C ARG A 310 13.46 -5.07 -2.13
N THR A 311 13.44 -5.60 -0.90
CA THR A 311 12.96 -4.92 0.29
C THR A 311 14.11 -4.83 1.29
N LEU A 312 14.26 -3.68 1.93
CA LEU A 312 15.25 -3.43 2.97
C LEU A 312 14.56 -2.84 4.19
N PHE A 313 14.55 -3.59 5.30
CA PHE A 313 13.98 -3.16 6.58
C PHE A 313 15.06 -2.70 7.57
N ARG A 314 14.72 -1.68 8.36
CA ARG A 314 15.47 -1.22 9.54
C ARG A 314 14.53 -1.15 10.74
N PRO A 315 14.27 -2.27 11.43
CA PRO A 315 13.33 -2.32 12.55
C PRO A 315 13.73 -1.41 13.72
N GLU A 316 15.00 -1.07 13.86
CA GLU A 316 15.51 -0.06 14.81
C GLU A 316 14.96 1.36 14.55
N HIS A 317 14.25 1.58 13.45
CA HIS A 317 13.66 2.85 13.05
C HIS A 317 12.13 2.78 12.92
N LEU A 318 11.47 1.80 13.54
CA LEU A 318 10.00 1.65 13.51
C LEU A 318 9.26 2.94 13.90
N ASP A 319 9.69 3.61 14.97
CA ASP A 319 9.05 4.84 15.47
C ASP A 319 9.39 6.10 14.67
N ALA A 320 10.21 5.99 13.62
CA ALA A 320 10.64 7.14 12.84
C ALA A 320 9.52 7.71 11.95
N MET A 321 8.56 6.88 11.53
CA MET A 321 7.47 7.30 10.64
C MET A 321 6.24 6.42 10.82
N GLY A 322 5.06 7.01 10.93
CA GLY A 322 3.80 6.28 11.04
C GLY A 322 2.60 7.17 11.34
N PHE A 323 1.57 6.57 11.93
CA PHE A 323 0.37 7.27 12.43
C PHE A 323 0.07 6.89 13.87
N GLU A 324 -0.23 7.88 14.69
CA GLU A 324 -0.98 7.74 15.94
C GLU A 324 -2.46 8.04 15.68
N TYR A 325 -3.36 7.62 16.59
CA TYR A 325 -4.81 7.79 16.42
C TYR A 325 -5.51 8.46 17.62
N PRO A 326 -5.09 9.67 18.04
CA PRO A 326 -5.77 10.40 19.12
C PRO A 326 -7.24 10.66 18.74
N GLY A 327 -8.17 10.17 19.58
CA GLY A 327 -9.61 10.27 19.30
C GLY A 327 -10.03 9.59 17.99
N GLY A 328 -9.27 8.60 17.51
CA GLY A 328 -9.52 7.89 16.26
C GLY A 328 -9.05 8.63 14.99
N ARG A 329 -8.57 9.87 15.10
CA ARG A 329 -8.07 10.66 13.97
C ARG A 329 -6.60 10.34 13.69
N PRO A 330 -6.20 10.08 12.44
CA PRO A 330 -4.80 9.85 12.10
C PRO A 330 -3.98 11.11 12.35
N ARG A 331 -2.90 10.98 13.13
CA ARG A 331 -1.90 12.02 13.34
C ARG A 331 -0.53 11.48 12.93
N VAL A 332 0.14 12.17 12.02
CA VAL A 332 1.45 11.76 11.51
C VAL A 332 2.49 11.74 12.62
N VAL A 333 3.24 10.64 12.69
CA VAL A 333 4.53 10.54 13.38
C VAL A 333 5.61 10.69 12.33
N LEU A 334 6.53 11.64 12.53
CA LEU A 334 7.63 11.88 11.60
C LEU A 334 8.88 12.39 12.33
N SER A 335 9.86 11.52 12.54
CA SER A 335 11.15 11.89 13.11
C SER A 335 11.92 12.83 12.18
N LYS A 336 12.63 13.80 12.79
CA LYS A 336 13.56 14.71 12.09
C LYS A 336 14.68 13.98 11.34
N ASP A 337 14.98 12.74 11.75
CA ASP A 337 16.09 11.91 11.24
C ASP A 337 15.71 11.10 10.00
N VAL A 338 14.41 10.99 9.67
CA VAL A 338 13.90 10.30 8.47
C VAL A 338 14.61 10.77 7.20
N ARG A 339 15.01 12.04 7.14
CA ARG A 339 15.74 12.58 5.98
C ARG A 339 17.12 11.93 5.79
N LYS A 340 17.84 11.70 6.89
CA LYS A 340 19.17 11.07 6.88
C LYS A 340 19.01 9.56 6.64
N ILE A 341 18.13 8.92 7.40
CA ILE A 341 17.85 7.48 7.32
C ILE A 341 17.38 7.12 5.91
N GLY A 342 16.39 7.83 5.39
CA GLY A 342 15.83 7.61 4.05
C GLY A 342 16.85 7.72 2.93
N ALA A 343 17.66 8.78 2.93
CA ALA A 343 18.66 8.96 1.88
C ALA A 343 19.77 7.89 1.94
N GLN A 344 20.18 7.47 3.15
CA GLN A 344 21.12 6.37 3.31
C GLN A 344 20.54 5.04 2.80
N MET A 345 19.29 4.73 3.15
CA MET A 345 18.64 3.50 2.71
C MET A 345 18.36 3.46 1.22
N MET A 346 18.12 4.60 0.56
CA MET A 346 18.10 4.65 -0.91
C MET A 346 19.44 4.24 -1.52
N GLY A 347 20.55 4.70 -0.92
CA GLY A 347 21.91 4.29 -1.30
C GLY A 347 22.12 2.78 -1.19
N GLU A 348 21.80 2.23 -0.02
CA GLU A 348 21.93 0.80 0.26
C GLU A 348 21.02 -0.06 -0.62
N MET A 349 19.80 0.40 -0.90
CA MET A 349 18.88 -0.28 -1.81
C MET A 349 19.40 -0.30 -3.25
N ALA A 350 19.92 0.83 -3.74
CA ALA A 350 20.50 0.90 -5.08
C ALA A 350 21.68 -0.06 -5.21
N GLU A 351 22.60 -0.04 -4.24
CA GLU A 351 23.75 -0.96 -4.18
C GLU A 351 23.29 -2.43 -4.19
N ALA A 352 22.31 -2.77 -3.35
CA ALA A 352 21.79 -4.13 -3.24
C ALA A 352 21.17 -4.63 -4.57
N LEU A 353 20.43 -3.78 -5.27
CA LEU A 353 19.84 -4.13 -6.57
C LEU A 353 20.91 -4.30 -7.65
N LEU A 354 21.88 -3.39 -7.71
CA LEU A 354 22.89 -3.35 -8.78
C LEU A 354 23.92 -4.47 -8.65
N THR A 355 24.43 -4.70 -7.44
CA THR A 355 25.45 -5.73 -7.18
C THR A 355 24.94 -7.14 -7.52
N THR A 356 23.66 -7.43 -7.27
CA THR A 356 23.08 -8.73 -7.65
C THR A 356 23.01 -8.98 -9.17
N GLN A 357 23.16 -7.92 -9.97
CA GLN A 357 23.16 -7.99 -11.44
C GLN A 357 24.54 -7.68 -12.04
N GLY A 358 25.58 -7.53 -11.23
CA GLY A 358 26.91 -7.13 -11.68
C GLY A 358 26.95 -5.73 -12.31
N LEU A 359 26.01 -4.85 -11.94
CA LEU A 359 25.92 -3.49 -12.45
C LEU A 359 26.60 -2.51 -11.50
N LYS A 360 27.07 -1.41 -12.07
CA LYS A 360 27.52 -0.23 -11.33
C LYS A 360 26.47 0.86 -11.46
N ARG A 361 26.51 1.84 -10.54
CA ARG A 361 25.65 3.02 -10.56
C ARG A 361 25.63 3.74 -11.92
N GLU A 362 26.80 3.87 -12.55
CA GLU A 362 26.97 4.56 -13.84
C GLU A 362 26.19 3.91 -15.00
N HIS A 363 25.77 2.65 -14.87
CA HIS A 363 24.91 1.99 -15.84
C HIS A 363 23.44 2.41 -15.74
N VAL A 364 23.02 3.03 -14.62
CA VAL A 364 21.63 3.43 -14.38
C VAL A 364 21.40 4.84 -14.88
N ARG A 365 20.63 4.96 -15.96
CA ARG A 365 20.27 6.24 -16.56
C ARG A 365 19.06 6.87 -15.87
N TYR A 366 18.03 6.08 -15.58
CA TYR A 366 16.74 6.58 -15.09
C TYR A 366 16.55 6.33 -13.59
N TRP A 367 16.26 7.39 -12.83
CA TRP A 367 16.08 7.31 -11.37
C TRP A 367 14.70 7.82 -10.98
N VAL A 368 13.83 6.89 -10.64
CA VAL A 368 12.47 7.14 -10.18
C VAL A 368 12.49 7.06 -8.66
N LEU A 369 12.68 8.19 -8.00
CA LEU A 369 12.85 8.25 -6.55
C LEU A 369 11.62 8.87 -5.89
N HIS A 370 10.98 8.14 -4.99
CA HIS A 370 9.96 8.72 -4.11
C HIS A 370 10.63 9.37 -2.89
N SER A 371 10.23 10.58 -2.55
CA SER A 371 10.60 11.17 -1.27
C SER A 371 9.50 12.07 -0.71
N ALA A 372 9.50 12.23 0.61
CA ALA A 372 8.63 13.16 1.32
C ALA A 372 9.05 14.64 1.20
N GLY A 373 10.19 14.97 0.61
CA GLY A 373 10.59 16.38 0.48
C GLY A 373 11.95 16.62 -0.17
N ARG A 374 12.15 17.85 -0.66
CA ARG A 374 13.31 18.24 -1.48
C ARG A 374 14.65 17.82 -0.86
N ARG A 375 14.81 18.04 0.45
CA ARG A 375 16.07 17.75 1.17
C ARG A 375 16.45 16.27 1.14
N VAL A 376 15.47 15.36 1.04
CA VAL A 376 15.74 13.93 0.91
C VAL A 376 16.27 13.64 -0.49
N ILE A 377 15.66 14.21 -1.53
CA ILE A 377 16.16 14.12 -2.92
C ILE A 377 17.57 14.73 -3.02
N ASP A 378 17.81 15.90 -2.44
CA ASP A 378 19.14 16.54 -2.43
C ASP A 378 20.18 15.63 -1.79
N ARG A 379 19.84 15.01 -0.65
CA ARG A 379 20.75 14.13 0.06
C ARG A 379 20.99 12.83 -0.70
N ALA A 380 19.93 12.22 -1.24
CA ALA A 380 20.03 11.03 -2.08
C ALA A 380 20.88 11.31 -3.32
N ARG A 381 20.67 12.45 -3.98
CA ARG A 381 21.48 12.93 -5.12
C ARG A 381 22.96 12.97 -4.76
N MET A 382 23.31 13.54 -3.61
CA MET A 382 24.72 13.61 -3.18
C MET A 382 25.29 12.22 -2.85
N LEU A 383 24.56 11.40 -2.10
CA LEU A 383 25.02 10.07 -1.66
C LEU A 383 25.17 9.09 -2.84
N LEU A 384 24.24 9.17 -3.79
CA LEU A 384 24.25 8.38 -5.02
C LEU A 384 24.99 9.11 -6.16
N GLU A 385 25.67 10.22 -5.92
CA GLU A 385 26.42 10.96 -6.96
C GLU A 385 25.61 11.22 -8.27
N LEU A 386 24.32 11.53 -8.13
CA LEU A 386 23.43 11.75 -9.24
C LEU A 386 23.55 13.18 -9.77
N SER A 387 23.37 13.33 -11.08
CA SER A 387 23.23 14.63 -11.73
C SER A 387 21.87 15.28 -11.39
N GLU A 388 21.75 16.59 -11.60
CA GLU A 388 20.45 17.27 -11.47
C GLU A 388 19.42 16.75 -12.47
N ALA A 389 19.85 16.34 -13.68
CA ALA A 389 18.98 15.74 -14.68
C ALA A 389 18.37 14.41 -14.17
N GLN A 390 19.16 13.56 -13.51
CA GLN A 390 18.69 12.27 -13.00
C GLN A 390 17.65 12.39 -11.88
N VAL A 391 17.63 13.49 -11.13
CA VAL A 391 16.61 13.74 -10.10
C VAL A 391 15.52 14.73 -10.54
N ALA A 392 15.59 15.24 -11.78
CA ALA A 392 14.72 16.30 -12.26
C ALA A 392 13.24 15.92 -12.22
N HIS A 393 12.90 14.69 -12.64
CA HIS A 393 11.52 14.19 -12.64
C HIS A 393 10.95 14.09 -11.22
N SER A 394 11.74 13.55 -10.29
CA SER A 394 11.35 13.45 -8.87
C SER A 394 11.12 14.83 -8.25
N ARG A 395 12.00 15.81 -8.56
CA ARG A 395 11.83 17.20 -8.14
C ARG A 395 10.62 17.87 -8.78
N ALA A 396 10.38 17.65 -10.07
CA ALA A 396 9.27 18.26 -10.80
C ALA A 396 7.93 17.78 -10.23
N VAL A 397 7.80 16.48 -9.94
CA VAL A 397 6.60 15.92 -9.30
C VAL A 397 6.38 16.52 -7.93
N LEU A 398 7.40 16.51 -7.06
CA LEU A 398 7.29 17.12 -5.74
C LEU A 398 6.89 18.59 -5.82
N ARG A 399 7.51 19.35 -6.73
CA ARG A 399 7.25 20.79 -6.91
C ARG A 399 5.82 21.05 -7.36
N ARG A 400 5.30 20.28 -8.32
CA ARG A 400 3.98 20.52 -8.95
C ARG A 400 2.81 19.95 -8.16
N TYR A 401 3.03 18.85 -7.45
CA TYR A 401 1.96 18.06 -6.83
C TYR A 401 2.10 17.92 -5.32
N GLY A 402 3.31 18.05 -4.75
CA GLY A 402 3.60 17.68 -3.37
C GLY A 402 3.81 16.18 -3.19
N ASN A 403 3.74 15.70 -1.95
CA ASN A 403 3.86 14.28 -1.61
C ASN A 403 2.47 13.65 -1.53
N MET A 404 2.11 12.79 -2.49
CA MET A 404 0.84 12.06 -2.53
C MET A 404 0.98 10.65 -1.94
N SER A 405 1.78 10.51 -0.86
CA SER A 405 2.12 9.22 -0.26
C SER A 405 2.58 8.21 -1.33
N SER A 406 2.01 7.00 -1.35
CA SER A 406 2.38 5.90 -2.24
C SER A 406 2.15 6.21 -3.72
N ALA A 407 1.20 7.09 -4.06
CA ALA A 407 0.91 7.43 -5.45
C ALA A 407 2.07 8.21 -6.10
N THR A 408 2.86 8.92 -5.30
CA THR A 408 3.95 9.78 -5.78
C THR A 408 4.94 9.05 -6.70
N ILE A 409 5.32 7.80 -6.38
CA ILE A 409 6.29 7.06 -7.21
C ILE A 409 5.74 6.81 -8.63
N LEU A 410 4.42 6.62 -8.77
CA LEU A 410 3.77 6.43 -10.07
C LEU A 410 3.67 7.73 -10.86
N PHE A 411 3.54 8.88 -10.19
CA PHE A 411 3.69 10.19 -10.82
C PHE A 411 5.13 10.42 -11.34
N VAL A 412 6.15 10.05 -10.55
CA VAL A 412 7.55 10.17 -11.01
C VAL A 412 7.83 9.23 -12.19
N LEU A 413 7.29 8.01 -12.15
CA LEU A 413 7.42 7.06 -13.25
C LEU A 413 6.72 7.60 -14.50
N GLU A 414 5.50 8.12 -14.39
CA GLU A 414 4.79 8.72 -15.51
C GLU A 414 5.53 9.94 -16.09
N GLU A 415 6.02 10.85 -15.24
CA GLU A 415 6.81 12.01 -15.67
C GLU A 415 8.06 11.56 -16.43
N THR A 416 8.74 10.51 -15.93
CA THR A 416 9.93 9.94 -16.58
C THR A 416 9.58 9.35 -17.94
N LEU A 417 8.55 8.51 -18.03
CA LEU A 417 8.13 7.87 -19.29
C LEU A 417 7.59 8.86 -20.33
N ARG A 418 7.08 10.02 -19.91
CA ARG A 418 6.59 11.08 -20.81
C ARG A 418 7.70 11.96 -21.37
N ASN A 419 8.75 12.21 -20.58
CA ASN A 419 9.79 13.18 -20.92
C ASN A 419 11.09 12.53 -21.41
N GLU A 420 11.23 11.21 -21.27
CA GLU A 420 12.39 10.46 -21.74
C GLU A 420 12.01 9.58 -22.93
N SER A 421 13.01 9.22 -23.74
CA SER A 421 12.88 8.19 -24.78
C SER A 421 13.97 7.14 -24.57
N PRO A 422 13.74 6.18 -23.66
CA PRO A 422 14.75 5.18 -23.33
C PRO A 422 15.08 4.29 -24.52
N LEU A 423 16.37 3.98 -24.65
CA LEU A 423 16.87 3.02 -25.62
C LEU A 423 16.77 1.60 -25.04
N ASP A 424 16.59 0.62 -25.92
CA ASP A 424 16.56 -0.79 -25.55
C ASP A 424 17.83 -1.17 -24.77
N GLY A 425 17.63 -1.84 -23.64
CA GLY A 425 18.70 -2.30 -22.76
C GLY A 425 19.19 -1.27 -21.74
N GLU A 426 18.72 -0.02 -21.77
CA GLU A 426 19.03 0.96 -20.72
C GLU A 426 18.41 0.57 -19.37
N TRP A 427 19.08 0.97 -18.29
CA TRP A 427 18.69 0.63 -16.93
C TRP A 427 18.05 1.79 -16.20
N GLY A 428 17.07 1.46 -15.36
CA GLY A 428 16.45 2.38 -14.42
C GLY A 428 16.27 1.77 -13.04
N LEU A 429 16.14 2.61 -12.03
CA LEU A 429 15.81 2.20 -10.66
C LEU A 429 14.57 2.94 -10.19
N MET A 430 13.67 2.21 -9.55
CA MET A 430 12.56 2.75 -8.76
C MET A 430 12.84 2.49 -7.28
N ILE A 431 12.79 3.51 -6.43
CA ILE A 431 12.98 3.35 -4.98
C ILE A 431 11.92 4.16 -4.22
N GLY A 432 11.18 3.47 -3.35
CA GLY A 432 10.22 4.02 -2.40
C GLY A 432 10.66 3.83 -0.96
N LEU A 433 10.22 4.73 -0.08
CA LEU A 433 10.50 4.71 1.36
C LEU A 433 9.19 4.79 2.13
N GLY A 434 9.08 4.08 3.26
CA GLY A 434 7.87 4.08 4.08
C GLY A 434 8.10 3.66 5.53
N PRO A 435 7.04 3.70 6.37
CA PRO A 435 7.02 3.15 7.72
C PRO A 435 7.56 1.71 7.78
N GLY A 436 8.28 1.39 8.86
CA GLY A 436 9.02 0.12 8.98
C GLY A 436 10.37 0.24 9.71
N PHE A 437 11.18 1.29 9.55
CA PHE A 437 11.33 2.11 8.35
C PHE A 437 11.91 1.22 7.23
N ALA A 438 11.34 1.30 6.03
CA ALA A 438 11.63 0.38 4.93
C ALA A 438 11.95 1.12 3.63
N ALA A 439 12.84 0.54 2.84
CA ALA A 439 13.04 0.88 1.43
C ALA A 439 12.56 -0.28 0.56
N GLU A 440 11.79 0.05 -0.48
CA GLU A 440 11.30 -0.88 -1.48
C GLU A 440 11.85 -0.46 -2.84
N GLY A 441 12.49 -1.38 -3.55
CA GLY A 441 13.21 -1.06 -4.78
C GLY A 441 12.95 -2.03 -5.92
N ALA A 442 12.91 -1.50 -7.14
CA ALA A 442 12.83 -2.28 -8.37
C ALA A 442 13.90 -1.84 -9.37
N LEU A 443 14.55 -2.82 -10.00
CA LEU A 443 15.45 -2.61 -11.12
C LEU A 443 14.69 -2.81 -12.43
N LEU A 444 14.75 -1.79 -13.27
CA LEU A 444 14.09 -1.70 -14.56
C LEU A 444 15.09 -1.85 -15.71
N ARG A 445 14.65 -2.46 -16.81
CA ARG A 445 15.38 -2.49 -18.07
C ARG A 445 14.41 -2.33 -19.23
N TRP A 446 14.67 -1.40 -20.13
CA TRP A 446 13.85 -1.23 -21.34
C TRP A 446 14.05 -2.40 -22.31
#